data_AF-A0A840ZLR2-F1
#
_entry.id   AF-A0A840ZLR2-F1
#
_cell.length_a   1.000
_cell.length_b   1.000
_cell.length_c   1.000
_cell.angle_alpha   90.00
_cell.angle_beta   90.00
_cell.angle_gamma   90.00
#
_symmetry.space_group_name_H-M   'P 1'
#
loop_
_entity.id
_entity.type
_entity.pdbx_description
1 polymer ?
#
loop_
_entity_poly.entity_id
_entity_poly.type
_entity_poly.pdbx_seq_one_letter_code
_entity_poly.pdbx_strand_id
1 'polypeptide(L)'
;MNRSVDRVRDVLTELVKAALVSEDRLSLAFRNEAVVGLAALRDAPPDPDGLRMDGAWTLAVRAAEAPEFQPMEGRINLTLPQQSPLTLDALLAPDFDVDAAVERIRKAASTG
;
A
#
# COMPACT_ATOMS: atom_id res chain seq x y z
N MET A 1 7.10 -18.78 0.57
CA MET A 1 6.91 -17.37 0.19
C MET A 1 8.05 -16.55 0.81
N ASN A 2 8.60 -15.55 0.12
CA ASN A 2 9.67 -14.71 0.66
C ASN A 2 9.08 -13.75 1.72
N ARG A 3 9.45 -13.92 2.99
CA ARG A 3 8.93 -13.15 4.14
C ARG A 3 9.11 -11.63 3.97
N SER A 4 10.07 -11.20 3.16
CA SER A 4 10.27 -9.78 2.83
C SER A 4 9.24 -9.26 1.85
N VAL A 5 8.86 -10.07 0.86
CA VAL A 5 7.77 -9.75 -0.10
C VAL A 5 6.43 -9.64 0.63
N ASP A 6 6.14 -10.56 1.55
CA ASP A 6 4.90 -10.55 2.32
C ASP A 6 4.78 -9.27 3.16
N ARG A 7 5.86 -8.87 3.87
CA ARG A 7 5.87 -7.65 4.67
C ARG A 7 5.65 -6.39 3.84
N VAL A 8 6.30 -6.29 2.68
CA VAL A 8 6.12 -5.15 1.76
C VAL A 8 4.71 -5.14 1.19
N ARG A 9 4.18 -6.31 0.79
CA ARG A 9 2.79 -6.46 0.35
C ARG A 9 1.82 -5.96 1.42
N ASP A 10 2.00 -6.36 2.68
CA ASP A 10 1.08 -6.01 3.76
C ASP A 10 1.06 -4.49 3.99
N VAL A 11 2.23 -3.83 4.03
CA VAL A 11 2.31 -2.36 4.10
C VAL A 11 1.60 -1.71 2.91
N LEU A 12 1.85 -2.18 1.69
CA LEU A 12 1.20 -1.67 0.49
C LEU A 12 -0.32 -1.88 0.53
N THR A 13 -0.78 -2.98 1.12
CA THR A 13 -2.20 -3.32 1.22
C THR A 13 -2.91 -2.28 2.09
N GLU A 14 -2.32 -1.93 3.23
CA GLU A 14 -2.89 -0.92 4.13
C GLU A 14 -2.87 0.48 3.50
N LEU A 15 -1.81 0.84 2.76
CA LEU A 15 -1.77 2.09 2.00
C LEU A 15 -2.85 2.16 0.90
N VAL A 16 -3.08 1.05 0.18
CA VAL A 16 -4.13 0.96 -0.84
C VAL A 16 -5.51 1.06 -0.20
N LYS A 17 -5.80 0.30 0.87
CA LYS A 17 -7.07 0.40 1.61
C LYS A 17 -7.33 1.84 2.09
N ALA A 18 -6.32 2.49 2.67
CA ALA A 18 -6.42 3.87 3.11
C ALA A 18 -6.76 4.85 1.97
N ALA A 19 -6.32 4.56 0.74
CA ALA A 19 -6.58 5.38 -0.44
C ALA A 19 -7.98 5.18 -1.03
N LEU A 20 -8.49 3.95 -0.99
CA LEU A 20 -9.77 3.55 -1.59
C LEU A 20 -10.98 3.82 -0.66
N VAL A 21 -10.78 3.71 0.65
CA VAL A 21 -11.87 3.84 1.63
C VAL A 21 -12.27 5.31 1.79
N SER A 22 -13.58 5.57 1.72
CA SER A 22 -14.14 6.92 1.84
C SER A 22 -14.48 7.32 3.28
N GLU A 23 -14.55 6.38 4.21
CA GLU A 23 -14.76 6.67 5.62
C GLU A 23 -13.44 7.10 6.28
N ASP A 24 -13.39 8.33 6.79
CA ASP A 24 -12.17 8.92 7.34
C ASP A 24 -11.57 8.11 8.50
N ARG A 25 -12.42 7.53 9.36
CA ARG A 25 -11.97 6.74 10.52
C ARG A 25 -11.30 5.44 10.09
N LEU A 26 -11.86 4.76 9.09
CA LEU A 26 -11.27 3.56 8.53
C LEU A 26 -9.99 3.89 7.74
N SER A 27 -10.01 4.97 6.95
CA SER A 27 -8.79 5.46 6.26
C SER A 27 -7.68 5.74 7.28
N LEU A 28 -7.98 6.39 8.40
CA LEU A 28 -7.01 6.66 9.48
C LEU A 28 -6.47 5.37 10.11
N ALA A 29 -7.34 4.38 10.36
CA ALA A 29 -6.91 3.08 10.90
C ALA A 29 -5.90 2.40 9.97
N PHE A 30 -6.18 2.34 8.67
CA PHE A 30 -5.27 1.77 7.68
C PHE A 30 -3.95 2.54 7.56
N ARG A 31 -3.96 3.88 7.66
CA ARG A 31 -2.73 4.68 7.71
C ARG A 31 -1.87 4.35 8.92
N ASN A 32 -2.49 4.18 10.09
CA ASN A 32 -1.77 3.81 11.32
C ASN A 32 -1.13 2.42 11.20
N GLU A 33 -1.85 1.44 10.64
CA GLU A 33 -1.28 0.11 10.38
C GLU A 33 -0.13 0.16 9.37
N ALA A 34 -0.26 0.99 8.32
CA ALA A 34 0.83 1.22 7.37
C ALA A 34 2.06 1.84 8.04
N VAL A 35 1.90 2.79 8.96
CA VAL A 35 3.00 3.37 9.76
C VAL A 35 3.71 2.30 10.58
N VAL A 36 2.96 1.42 11.25
CA VAL A 36 3.52 0.32 12.05
C VAL A 36 4.31 -0.65 11.16
N GLY A 37 3.76 -1.03 10.02
CA GLY A 37 4.45 -1.92 9.09
C GLY A 37 5.68 -1.27 8.44
N LEU A 38 5.65 0.03 8.13
CA LEU A 38 6.81 0.78 7.64
C LEU A 38 7.95 0.83 8.68
N ALA A 39 7.62 1.04 9.96
CA ALA A 39 8.61 0.96 11.03
C ALA A 39 9.26 -0.44 11.08
N ALA A 40 8.46 -1.50 11.00
CA ALA A 40 8.97 -2.87 10.98
C ALA A 40 9.81 -3.19 9.74
N LEU A 41 9.49 -2.60 8.57
CA LEU A 41 10.32 -2.70 7.37
C LEU A 41 11.66 -1.97 7.54
N ARG A 42 11.68 -0.80 8.18
CA ARG A 42 12.93 -0.05 8.44
C ARG A 42 13.82 -0.75 9.45
N ASP A 43 13.24 -1.38 10.47
CA ASP A 43 13.98 -2.15 11.48
C ASP A 43 14.60 -3.43 10.89
N ALA A 44 13.95 -4.02 9.89
CA ALA A 44 14.43 -5.20 9.20
C ALA A 44 14.27 -5.05 7.67
N PRO A 45 15.15 -4.25 7.03
CA PRO A 45 15.05 -3.92 5.61
C PRO A 45 15.02 -5.18 4.73
N PRO A 46 14.11 -5.24 3.75
CA PRO A 46 14.10 -6.32 2.79
C PRO A 46 15.33 -6.22 1.87
N ASP A 47 15.83 -7.38 1.45
CA ASP A 47 16.89 -7.45 0.43
C ASP A 47 16.37 -6.94 -0.92
N PRO A 48 16.95 -5.87 -1.50
CA PRO A 48 16.50 -5.30 -2.76
C PRO A 48 16.62 -6.28 -3.93
N ASP A 49 17.60 -7.20 -3.92
CA ASP A 49 17.79 -8.17 -5.01
C ASP A 49 16.74 -9.31 -4.96
N GLY A 50 16.17 -9.54 -3.78
CA GLY A 50 15.14 -10.55 -3.53
C GLY A 50 13.69 -10.04 -3.62
N LEU A 51 13.49 -8.74 -3.80
CA LEU A 51 12.16 -8.10 -3.80
C LEU A 51 11.81 -7.52 -5.18
N ARG A 52 10.72 -8.01 -5.76
CA ARG A 52 10.09 -7.40 -6.94
C ARG A 52 8.97 -6.46 -6.48
N MET A 53 9.20 -5.16 -6.53
CA MET A 53 8.24 -4.14 -6.07
C MET A 53 6.87 -4.25 -6.77
N ASP A 54 6.86 -4.37 -8.10
CA ASP A 54 5.63 -4.52 -8.89
C ASP A 54 4.87 -5.82 -8.55
N GLY A 55 5.60 -6.87 -8.17
CA GLY A 55 5.01 -8.12 -7.71
C GLY A 55 4.33 -7.96 -6.35
N ALA A 56 4.99 -7.30 -5.39
CA ALA A 56 4.41 -6.99 -4.09
C ALA A 56 3.19 -6.06 -4.23
N TRP A 57 3.27 -5.07 -5.11
CA TRP A 57 2.18 -4.17 -5.46
C TRP A 57 0.96 -4.90 -6.01
N THR A 58 1.15 -5.74 -7.03
CA THR A 58 0.05 -6.53 -7.61
C THR A 58 -0.66 -7.39 -6.57
N LEU A 59 0.10 -8.00 -5.65
CA LEU A 59 -0.48 -8.79 -4.57
C LEU A 59 -1.22 -7.92 -3.55
N ALA A 60 -0.70 -6.74 -3.25
CA ALA A 60 -1.30 -5.80 -2.31
C ALA A 60 -2.63 -5.24 -2.82
N VAL A 61 -2.69 -4.88 -4.11
CA VAL A 61 -3.93 -4.45 -4.77
C VAL A 61 -4.99 -5.54 -4.67
N ARG A 62 -4.64 -6.78 -5.04
CA ARG A 62 -5.58 -7.93 -4.94
C ARG A 62 -6.05 -8.20 -3.51
N ALA A 63 -5.19 -7.98 -2.52
CA ALA A 63 -5.55 -8.15 -1.11
C ALA A 63 -6.46 -7.02 -0.61
N ALA A 64 -6.23 -5.78 -1.08
CA ALA A 64 -7.07 -4.64 -0.74
C ALA A 64 -8.46 -4.71 -1.42
N GLU A 65 -8.54 -5.29 -2.63
CA GLU A 65 -9.77 -5.53 -3.38
C GLU A 65 -10.50 -6.82 -2.96
N ALA A 66 -10.07 -7.48 -1.88
CA ALA A 66 -10.70 -8.72 -1.42
C ALA A 66 -12.21 -8.47 -1.13
N PRO A 67 -13.10 -9.46 -1.36
CA PRO A 67 -14.55 -9.29 -1.26
C PRO A 67 -15.03 -8.72 0.08
N GLU A 68 -14.27 -8.95 1.15
CA GLU A 68 -14.51 -8.42 2.50
C GLU A 68 -14.40 -6.88 2.59
N PHE A 69 -13.69 -6.23 1.67
CA PHE A 69 -13.51 -4.78 1.62
C PHE A 69 -14.42 -4.08 0.60
N GLN A 70 -15.07 -4.81 -0.31
CA GLN A 70 -16.04 -4.27 -1.27
C GLN A 70 -17.16 -3.39 -0.67
N PRO A 71 -17.72 -3.68 0.53
CA PRO A 71 -18.72 -2.80 1.13
C PRO A 71 -18.17 -1.44 1.57
N MET A 72 -16.85 -1.34 1.74
CA MET A 72 -16.13 -0.14 2.16
C MET A 72 -15.60 0.68 0.97
N GLU A 73 -15.63 0.11 -0.24
CA GLU A 73 -15.27 0.77 -1.51
C GLU A 73 -16.38 1.76 -1.93
N GLY A 74 -16.45 2.91 -1.24
CA GLY A 74 -17.31 4.02 -1.64
C GLY A 74 -16.91 4.68 -2.96
N ARG A 75 -15.76 4.29 -3.54
CA ARG A 75 -15.21 4.78 -4.81
C ARG A 75 -15.00 3.61 -5.77
N ILE A 76 -16.13 3.10 -6.28
CA ILE A 76 -16.19 2.09 -7.33
C ILE A 76 -15.56 2.67 -8.61
N ASN A 77 -14.64 1.92 -9.23
CA ASN A 77 -13.85 2.22 -10.44
C ASN A 77 -12.59 3.08 -10.23
N LEU A 78 -11.69 2.61 -9.37
CA LEU A 78 -10.30 3.05 -9.38
C LEU A 78 -9.46 1.97 -10.05
N THR A 79 -9.04 2.20 -11.29
CA THR A 79 -8.09 1.34 -12.01
C THR A 79 -6.70 1.61 -11.46
N LEU A 80 -6.31 0.84 -10.44
CA LEU A 80 -4.96 0.93 -9.89
C LEU A 80 -3.93 0.61 -11.00
N PRO A 81 -2.81 1.37 -11.05
CA PRO A 81 -1.80 1.14 -12.07
C PRO A 81 -1.18 -0.25 -11.94
N GLN A 82 -0.77 -0.83 -13.07
CA GLN A 82 -0.08 -2.12 -13.08
C GLN A 82 1.29 -2.06 -12.40
N GLN A 83 1.96 -0.89 -12.49
CA GLN A 83 3.24 -0.63 -11.85
C GLN A 83 3.03 0.09 -10.52
N SER A 84 3.90 -0.20 -9.54
CA SER A 84 3.79 0.47 -8.25
C SER A 84 4.11 1.96 -8.40
N PRO A 85 3.27 2.88 -7.86
CA PRO A 85 3.60 4.30 -7.83
C PRO A 85 4.67 4.63 -6.77
N LEU A 86 5.09 3.65 -5.97
CA LEU A 86 6.04 3.76 -4.87
C LEU A 86 7.26 2.86 -5.12
N THR A 87 8.43 3.26 -4.63
CA THR A 87 9.66 2.45 -4.68
C THR A 87 9.99 1.90 -3.29
N LEU A 88 10.78 0.82 -3.23
CA LEU A 88 11.26 0.31 -1.94
C LEU A 88 12.07 1.37 -1.19
N ASP A 89 12.95 2.09 -1.89
CA ASP A 89 13.78 3.15 -1.31
C ASP A 89 12.93 4.24 -0.65
N ALA A 90 11.85 4.67 -1.32
CA ALA A 90 10.91 5.62 -0.74
C ALA A 90 10.25 5.08 0.53
N LEU A 91 9.78 3.82 0.55
CA LEU A 91 9.16 3.22 1.74
C LEU A 91 10.13 3.15 2.93
N LEU A 92 11.42 2.91 2.66
CA LEU A 92 12.45 2.84 3.69
C LEU A 92 12.98 4.20 4.13
N ALA A 93 12.68 5.28 3.39
CA ALA A 93 13.10 6.63 3.74
C ALA A 93 12.55 7.02 5.12
N PRO A 94 13.37 7.57 6.03
CA PRO A 94 12.96 7.86 7.40
C PRO A 94 11.84 8.92 7.48
N ASP A 95 11.77 9.78 6.48
CA ASP A 95 10.81 10.87 6.29
C ASP A 95 9.65 10.51 5.35
N PHE A 96 9.43 9.22 5.05
CA PHE A 96 8.30 8.81 4.22
C PHE A 96 6.97 9.29 4.80
N ASP A 97 6.28 10.10 4.00
CA ASP A 97 4.98 10.67 4.32
C ASP A 97 3.86 9.73 3.84
N VAL A 98 3.19 9.09 4.81
CA VAL A 98 2.09 8.16 4.57
C VAL A 98 0.88 8.84 3.95
N ASP A 99 0.56 10.07 4.36
CA ASP A 99 -0.57 10.81 3.81
C ASP A 99 -0.31 11.18 2.35
N ALA A 100 0.91 11.65 2.05
CA ALA A 100 1.32 11.94 0.68
C ALA A 100 1.31 10.68 -0.21
N ALA A 101 1.74 9.53 0.32
CA ALA A 101 1.69 8.25 -0.38
C ALA A 101 0.26 7.81 -0.69
N VAL A 102 -0.65 7.93 0.27
CA VAL A 102 -2.09 7.63 0.09
C VAL A 102 -2.70 8.53 -0.98
N GLU A 103 -2.41 9.84 -0.95
CA GLU A 103 -2.88 10.77 -1.99
C GLU A 103 -2.27 10.46 -3.36
N ARG A 104 -1.01 10.03 -3.41
CA ARG A 104 -0.36 9.60 -4.66
C ARG A 104 -1.03 8.36 -5.25
N ILE A 105 -1.33 7.36 -4.42
CA ILE A 105 -2.07 6.15 -4.84
C ILE A 105 -3.45 6.54 -5.36
N ARG A 106 -4.18 7.37 -4.61
CA ARG A 106 -5.52 7.85 -5.01
C ARG A 106 -5.49 8.59 -6.35
N LYS A 107 -4.50 9.46 -6.57
CA LYS A 107 -4.31 10.15 -7.85
C LYS A 107 -4.02 9.16 -8.97
N ALA A 108 -3.10 8.21 -8.76
CA ALA A 108 -2.74 7.21 -9.76
C ALA A 108 -3.95 6.34 -10.16
N ALA A 109 -4.76 5.97 -9.18
CA ALA A 109 -6.02 5.25 -9.37
C ALA A 109 -7.09 6.06 -10.13
N SER A 110 -7.06 7.39 -10.04
CA SER A 110 -8.01 8.28 -10.74
C SER A 110 -7.59 8.61 -12.17
N THR A 111 -6.36 8.27 -12.56
CA THR A 111 -5.77 8.54 -13.89
C THR A 111 -5.67 7.30 -14.79
N GLY A 112 -6.14 6.14 -14.31
CA GLY A 112 -6.03 4.86 -15.01
C GLY A 112 -6.99 4.70 -16.18
#